data_AF-A0A6G3XTI4-F1
#
_entry.id   AF-A0A6G3XTI4-F1
#
_cell.length_a   1.000
_cell.length_b   1.000
_cell.length_c   1.000
_cell.angle_alpha   90.00
_cell.angle_beta   90.00
_cell.angle_gamma   90.00
#
_symmetry.space_group_name_H-M   'P 1'
#
loop_
_entity.id
_entity.type
_entity.pdbx_description
1 polymer ?
#
loop_
_entity_poly.entity_id
_entity_poly.type
_entity_poly.pdbx_seq_one_letter_code
_entity_poly.pdbx_strand_id
1 'polypeptide(L)'
;VHRRLAERAAGNPYLLEVLLADLLDTGRLRRTDDGWVAAEQPGGSVPSDIVRSWARRLERLDEPVRDLLLASATLGSQFSVTVLQ
;
A
#
# COMPACT_ATOMS: atom_id res chain seq x y z
N VAL A 1 -10.59 -12.37 2.48
CA VAL A 1 -9.56 -11.55 3.17
C VAL A 1 -8.19 -11.70 2.51
N HIS A 2 -7.58 -12.89 2.49
CA HIS A 2 -6.24 -13.13 1.91
C HIS A 2 -6.03 -12.58 0.48
N ARG A 3 -6.92 -12.91 -0.47
CA ARG A 3 -6.82 -12.45 -1.87
C ARG A 3 -6.81 -10.92 -1.98
N ARG A 4 -7.67 -10.26 -1.21
CA ARG A 4 -7.82 -8.80 -1.21
C ARG A 4 -6.62 -8.09 -0.56
N LEU A 5 -6.00 -8.70 0.44
CA LEU A 5 -4.72 -8.25 1.00
C LEU A 5 -3.59 -8.40 -0.01
N ALA A 6 -3.53 -9.53 -0.73
CA ALA A 6 -2.52 -9.75 -1.76
C ALA A 6 -2.66 -8.76 -2.95
N GLU A 7 -3.89 -8.52 -3.40
CA GLU A 7 -4.20 -7.51 -4.42
C GLU A 7 -3.78 -6.10 -3.97
N ARG A 8 -4.10 -5.72 -2.73
CA ARG A 8 -3.69 -4.41 -2.16
C ARG A 8 -2.19 -4.31 -1.94
N ALA A 9 -1.52 -5.42 -1.64
CA ALA A 9 -0.08 -5.47 -1.53
C ALA A 9 0.61 -5.34 -2.90
N ALA A 10 -0.11 -5.51 -4.01
CA ALA A 10 0.42 -5.41 -5.37
C ALA A 10 1.74 -6.19 -5.57
N GLY A 11 1.86 -7.35 -4.91
CA GLY A 11 3.06 -8.19 -4.95
C GLY A 11 4.23 -7.73 -4.07
N ASN A 12 4.06 -6.68 -3.25
CA ASN A 12 5.08 -6.18 -2.33
C ASN A 12 4.94 -6.84 -0.93
N PRO A 13 5.88 -7.71 -0.51
CA PRO A 13 5.80 -8.40 0.79
C PRO A 13 5.79 -7.43 1.99
N TYR A 14 6.56 -6.34 1.91
CA TYR A 14 6.58 -5.32 2.96
C TYR A 14 5.23 -4.61 3.10
N LEU A 15 4.55 -4.35 1.97
CA LEU A 15 3.23 -3.74 2.00
C LEU A 15 2.19 -4.68 2.64
N LEU A 16 2.31 -5.99 2.40
CA LEU A 16 1.47 -6.99 3.05
C LEU A 16 1.66 -6.98 4.57
N GLU A 17 2.91 -6.93 5.05
CA GLU A 17 3.22 -6.87 6.48
C GLU A 17 2.62 -5.64 7.15
N VAL A 18 2.76 -4.45 6.55
CA VAL A 18 2.22 -3.21 7.13
C VAL A 18 0.68 -3.21 7.11
N LEU A 19 0.06 -3.74 6.05
CA LEU A 19 -1.40 -3.89 6.02
C LEU A 19 -1.90 -4.87 7.09
N LEU A 20 -1.15 -5.93 7.39
CA LEU A 20 -1.49 -6.86 8.46
C LEU A 20 -1.34 -6.21 9.84
N ALA A 21 -0.25 -5.47 10.07
CA ALA A 21 -0.04 -4.70 11.29
C ALA A 21 -1.18 -3.70 11.54
N ASP A 22 -1.56 -2.91 10.53
CA ASP A 22 -2.68 -1.96 10.62
C ASP A 22 -4.01 -2.66 10.96
N LEU A 23 -4.28 -3.82 10.37
CA LEU A 23 -5.49 -4.59 10.68
C LEU A 23 -5.49 -5.14 12.11
N LEU A 24 -4.33 -5.53 12.64
CA LEU A 24 -4.18 -5.97 14.02
C LEU A 24 -4.37 -4.79 14.99
N ASP A 25 -3.69 -3.67 14.73
CA ASP A 25 -3.73 -2.46 15.58
C ASP A 25 -5.13 -1.85 15.64
N THR A 26 -5.87 -1.88 14.53
CA THR A 26 -7.26 -1.40 14.46
C THR A 26 -8.29 -2.43 14.95
N GLY A 27 -7.87 -3.63 15.37
CA GLY A 27 -8.75 -4.72 15.81
C GLY A 27 -9.61 -5.33 14.70
N ARG A 28 -9.35 -4.96 13.44
CA ARG A 28 -10.06 -5.45 12.24
C ARG A 28 -9.59 -6.83 11.82
N LEU A 29 -8.45 -7.27 12.31
CA LEU A 29 -8.00 -8.65 12.34
C LEU A 29 -7.73 -9.00 13.80
N ARG A 30 -8.42 -10.02 14.31
CA ARG A 30 -8.29 -10.46 15.70
C ARG A 30 -8.13 -11.96 15.78
N ARG A 31 -7.39 -12.40 16.78
CA ARG A 31 -7.27 -13.82 17.13
C ARG A 31 -8.42 -14.19 18.07
N THR A 32 -9.06 -15.32 17.80
CA THR A 32 -10.10 -15.97 18.60
C THR A 32 -9.67 -17.40 18.89
N ASP A 33 -10.41 -18.08 19.77
CA ASP A 33 -10.15 -19.48 20.10
C ASP A 33 -10.27 -20.39 18.86
N ASP A 34 -11.19 -20.06 17.95
CA ASP A 34 -11.41 -20.79 16.69
C ASP A 34 -10.50 -20.34 15.52
N GLY A 35 -9.53 -19.44 15.76
CA GLY A 35 -8.60 -18.97 14.74
C GLY A 35 -8.61 -17.46 14.51
N TRP A 36 -8.43 -17.02 13.26
CA TRP A 36 -8.37 -15.59 12.92
C TRP A 36 -9.68 -15.12 12.33
N VAL A 37 -10.21 -14.03 12.88
CA VAL A 37 -11.42 -13.37 12.39
C VAL A 37 -11.06 -11.99 11.87
N ALA A 38 -11.40 -11.71 10.62
CA ALA A 38 -11.23 -10.39 10.01
C ALA A 38 -12.58 -9.75 9.69
N ALA A 39 -12.67 -8.42 9.81
CA ALA A 39 -13.84 -7.66 9.44
C ALA A 39 -14.16 -7.81 7.94
N GLU A 40 -15.44 -7.83 7.56
CA GLU A 40 -15.92 -8.04 6.18
C GLU A 40 -15.34 -7.04 5.19
N GLN A 41 -15.09 -5.82 5.66
CA GLN A 41 -14.29 -4.83 4.95
C GLN A 41 -13.01 -4.63 5.74
N PRO A 42 -11.86 -5.20 5.32
CA PRO A 42 -10.54 -4.85 5.81
C PRO A 42 -9.98 -3.61 5.09
N GLY A 43 -10.75 -2.95 4.20
CA GLY A 43 -10.31 -1.76 3.50
C GLY A 43 -10.22 -0.54 4.41
N GLY A 44 -9.01 -0.14 4.80
CA GLY A 44 -8.70 1.14 5.46
C GLY A 44 -7.94 2.08 4.53
N SER A 45 -7.63 3.29 4.99
CA SER A 45 -6.67 4.19 4.34
C SER A 45 -5.31 3.51 4.15
N VAL A 46 -4.44 4.04 3.29
CA VAL A 46 -3.04 3.57 3.21
C VAL A 46 -2.40 3.80 4.59
N PRO A 47 -1.82 2.77 5.23
CA PRO A 47 -1.20 2.95 6.54
C PRO A 47 -0.10 4.01 6.49
N SER A 48 -0.04 4.86 7.51
CA SER A 48 0.86 6.02 7.56
C SER A 48 2.34 5.65 7.42
N ASP A 49 2.73 4.46 7.87
CA ASP A 49 4.11 4.00 7.80
C ASP A 49 4.57 3.71 6.38
N ILE A 50 3.67 3.25 5.50
CA ILE A 50 3.96 3.09 4.08
C ILE A 50 4.18 4.45 3.43
N VAL A 51 3.30 5.42 3.72
CA VAL A 51 3.43 6.79 3.18
C VAL A 51 4.77 7.38 3.60
N ARG A 52 5.14 7.25 4.88
CA ARG A 52 6.43 7.70 5.40
C ARG A 52 7.61 6.98 4.76
N SER A 53 7.49 5.68 4.54
CA SER A 53 8.53 4.87 3.89
C SER A 53 8.74 5.27 2.44
N TRP A 54 7.66 5.51 1.69
CA TRP A 54 7.72 5.98 0.30
C TRP A 54 8.22 7.41 0.20
N ALA A 55 7.80 8.32 1.09
CA ALA A 55 8.33 9.69 1.15
C ALA A 55 9.86 9.70 1.27
N ARG A 56 10.43 8.93 2.20
CA ARG A 56 11.89 8.79 2.35
C ARG A 56 12.59 8.21 1.13
N ARG A 57 11.92 7.37 0.33
CA ARG A 57 12.47 6.84 -0.92
C ARG A 57 12.46 7.91 -2.01
N LEU A 58 11.40 8.68 -2.10
CA LEU A 58 11.27 9.79 -3.05
C LEU A 58 12.26 10.92 -2.76
N GLU A 59 12.54 11.20 -1.48
CA GLU A 59 13.54 12.20 -1.04
C GLU A 59 14.97 11.86 -1.51
N ARG A 60 15.26 10.59 -1.80
CA ARG A 60 16.57 10.13 -2.28
C ARG A 60 16.72 10.18 -3.80
N LEU A 61 15.68 10.57 -4.52
CA LEU A 61 15.68 10.69 -5.98
C LEU A 61 15.98 12.13 -6.37
N ASP A 62 16.71 12.30 -7.47
CA ASP A 62 16.91 13.62 -8.07
C ASP A 62 15.58 14.23 -8.50
N GLU A 63 15.49 15.57 -8.46
CA GLU A 63 14.26 16.33 -8.79
C GLU A 63 13.54 15.83 -10.05
N PRO A 64 14.23 15.63 -11.20
CA PRO A 64 13.55 15.26 -12.44
C PRO A 64 12.89 13.88 -12.36
N VAL A 65 13.48 12.96 -11.60
CA VAL A 65 12.94 11.60 -11.42
C VAL A 65 11.71 11.66 -10.51
N ARG A 66 11.76 12.49 -9.47
CA ARG A 66 10.62 12.68 -8.56
C ARG A 66 9.44 13.31 -9.28
N ASP A 67 9.67 14.33 -10.09
CA ASP A 67 8.62 14.99 -10.89
C ASP A 67 7.94 14.01 -11.85
N LEU A 68 8.73 13.17 -12.53
CA LEU A 68 8.21 12.13 -13.41
C LEU A 68 7.30 11.14 -12.66
N LEU A 69 7.70 10.70 -11.48
CA LEU A 69 6.91 9.78 -10.64
C LEU A 69 5.61 10.43 -10.14
N LEU A 70 5.67 11.71 -9.74
CA LEU A 70 4.50 12.45 -9.29
C LEU A 70 3.50 12.66 -10.43
N ALA A 71 3.97 13.04 -11.63
CA ALA A 71 3.12 13.16 -12.81
C ALA A 71 2.48 11.81 -13.17
N SER A 72 3.27 10.74 -13.17
CA SER A 72 2.81 9.37 -13.41
C SER A 72 1.72 8.92 -12.44
N ALA A 73 1.83 9.28 -11.16
CA ALA A 73 0.86 8.90 -10.13
C ALA A 73 -0.55 9.47 -10.38
N THR A 74 -0.67 10.54 -11.18
CA THR A 74 -1.96 11.12 -11.56
C THR A 74 -2.68 10.33 -12.66
N LEU A 75 -1.95 9.50 -13.42
CA LEU A 75 -2.47 8.71 -14.54
C LEU A 75 -3.13 7.39 -14.10
N GLY A 76 -2.92 6.98 -12.83
CA GLY A 76 -3.45 5.75 -12.26
C GLY A 76 -2.38 4.67 -12.05
N SER A 77 -2.82 3.46 -11.71
CA SER A 77 -1.92 2.34 -11.35
C SER A 77 -1.24 1.68 -12.56
N GLN A 78 -1.78 1.85 -13.76
CA GLN A 78 -1.25 1.34 -15.02
C GLN A 78 -1.50 2.36 -16.13
N PHE A 79 -0.46 2.72 -16.88
CA PHE A 79 -0.54 3.65 -18.00
C PHE A 79 0.61 3.37 -18.99
N SER A 80 0.51 3.89 -20.21
CA SER A 80 1.59 3.80 -21.20
C SER A 80 2.62 4.91 -20.98
N VAL A 81 3.91 4.57 -21.01
CA VAL A 81 5.02 5.55 -20.90
C VAL A 81 4.91 6.65 -21.96
N THR A 82 4.33 6.35 -23.12
CA THR A 82 4.11 7.34 -24.20
C THR A 82 3.18 8.49 -23.83
N VAL A 83 2.50 8.44 -22.68
CA VAL A 83 1.64 9.53 -22.19
C VAL A 83 2.44 10.58 -21.41
N LEU A 84 3.66 10.25 -20.96
CA LEU A 84 4.54 11.15 -20.20
C LEU A 84 5.39 12.08 -21.09
N GLN A 85 4.85 12.49 -22.25
CA GLN A 85 5.57 13.27 -23.27
C GLN A 85 5.98 14.67 -22.79
#